data_AF-A0A5S3X495-F1
#
_entry.id   AF-A0A5S3X495-F1
#
_cell.length_a   1.000
_cell.length_b   1.000
_cell.length_c   1.000
_cell.angle_alpha   90.00
_cell.angle_beta   90.00
_cell.angle_gamma   90.00
#
_symmetry.space_group_name_H-M   'P 1'
#
loop_
_entity.id
_entity.type
_entity.pdbx_description
1 polymer ?
#
loop_
_entity_poly.entity_id
_entity_poly.type
_entity_poly.pdbx_seq_one_letter_code
_entity_poly.pdbx_strand_id
1 'polypeptide(L)'
;MLFIAGCSPSWKESPYEVYYIDGTNTLGYSLGGGGFISRLDEPKLISSNSKYISVYACPTSTCSYFYIDKVNDHQFAEHNEFVFGPFTKRQFSHLKHKLGLPLLKDES
;
A
#
# COMPACT_ATOMS: atom_id res chain seq x y z
N MET A 1 9.34 9.51 33.13
CA MET A 1 8.37 8.83 32.25
C MET A 1 8.80 9.13 30.82
N LEU A 2 9.38 8.15 30.14
CA LEU A 2 9.75 8.27 28.73
C LEU A 2 8.47 8.07 27.92
N PHE A 3 7.90 9.15 27.38
CA PHE A 3 6.80 9.04 26.43
C PHE A 3 7.37 8.45 25.15
N ILE A 4 7.16 7.15 24.94
CA ILE A 4 7.36 6.55 23.62
C ILE A 4 6.21 7.10 22.78
N ALA A 5 6.49 8.17 22.04
CA ALA A 5 5.59 8.63 21.00
C ALA A 5 5.54 7.49 19.96
N GLY A 6 4.58 6.59 20.10
CA GLY A 6 4.24 5.66 19.03
C GLY A 6 3.83 6.53 17.85
N CYS A 7 4.69 6.64 16.84
CA CYS A 7 4.38 7.36 15.62
C CYS A 7 3.08 6.77 15.06
N SER A 8 2.00 7.56 15.07
CA SER A 8 0.77 7.17 14.40
C SER A 8 1.10 6.80 12.95
N PRO A 9 0.49 5.74 12.39
CA PRO A 9 0.73 5.36 11.01
C PRO A 9 0.37 6.53 10.08
N SER A 10 1.22 6.79 9.10
CA SER A 10 1.02 7.89 8.13
C SER A 10 -0.22 7.68 7.26
N TRP A 11 -0.67 6.43 7.14
CA TRP A 11 -1.92 6.05 6.52
C TRP A 11 -2.43 4.73 7.13
N LYS A 12 -3.74 4.60 7.33
CA LYS A 12 -4.37 3.41 7.93
C LYS A 12 -5.78 3.19 7.41
N GLU A 13 -6.06 1.95 7.03
CA GLU A 13 -7.40 1.43 6.74
C GLU A 13 -7.41 -0.06 7.04
N SER A 14 -7.99 -0.46 8.19
CA SER A 14 -7.96 -1.85 8.64
C SER A 14 -8.41 -2.84 7.53
N PRO A 15 -7.64 -3.92 7.28
CA PRO A 15 -6.47 -4.40 8.02
C PRO A 15 -5.12 -3.78 7.59
N TYR A 16 -5.11 -2.84 6.65
CA TYR A 16 -3.89 -2.23 6.11
C TYR A 16 -3.42 -1.02 6.90
N GLU A 17 -2.11 -0.87 7.03
CA GLU A 17 -1.50 0.36 7.51
C GLU A 17 -0.08 0.54 7.00
N VAL A 18 0.36 1.80 7.00
CA VAL A 18 1.76 2.14 6.78
C VAL A 18 2.46 2.15 8.13
N TYR A 19 3.41 1.25 8.31
CA TYR A 19 4.29 1.18 9.48
C TYR A 19 5.73 1.53 9.09
N TYR A 20 6.55 1.84 10.09
CA TYR A 20 7.95 2.19 9.90
C TYR A 20 8.84 1.18 10.61
N ILE A 21 9.74 0.53 9.86
CA ILE A 21 10.73 -0.40 10.39
C ILE A 21 12.04 -0.23 9.63
N ASP A 22 13.17 -0.26 10.35
CA ASP A 22 14.53 -0.25 9.78
C ASP A 22 14.82 0.85 8.74
N GLY A 23 14.21 2.04 8.89
CA GLY A 23 14.44 3.15 7.97
C GLY A 23 13.39 3.29 6.87
N THR A 24 12.49 2.32 6.73
CA THR A 24 11.58 2.20 5.59
C THR A 24 10.12 2.27 6.01
N ASN A 25 9.36 3.12 5.33
CA ASN A 25 7.90 3.11 5.45
C ASN A 25 7.34 1.99 4.59
N THR A 26 6.52 1.11 5.16
CA THR A 26 5.97 -0.06 4.46
C THR A 26 4.47 -0.08 4.61
N LEU A 27 3.75 -0.17 3.48
CA LEU A 27 2.34 -0.54 3.49
C LEU A 27 2.25 -2.05 3.67
N GLY A 28 1.55 -2.51 4.71
CA GLY A 28 1.33 -3.93 4.94
C GLY A 28 -0.03 -4.27 5.51
N TYR A 29 -0.27 -5.58 5.57
CA TYR A 29 -1.47 -6.18 6.15
C TYR A 29 -1.20 -6.48 7.64
N SER A 30 -1.94 -5.87 8.54
CA SER A 30 -1.80 -6.06 9.98
C SER A 30 -2.40 -7.38 10.43
N LEU A 31 -1.63 -8.14 11.21
CA LEU A 31 -2.06 -9.37 11.88
C LEU A 31 -2.53 -9.13 13.32
N GLY A 32 -2.48 -7.87 13.79
CA GLY A 32 -2.62 -7.54 15.20
C GLY A 32 -1.35 -7.83 16.00
N GLY A 33 -1.31 -7.36 17.26
CA GLY A 33 -0.16 -7.59 18.16
C GLY A 33 1.18 -7.01 17.68
N GLY A 34 1.17 -6.09 16.71
CA GLY A 34 2.37 -5.53 16.09
C GLY A 34 2.96 -6.36 14.94
N GLY A 35 2.31 -7.46 14.54
CA GLY A 35 2.71 -8.26 13.38
C GLY A 35 2.16 -7.72 12.07
N PHE A 36 2.96 -7.80 11.01
CA PHE A 36 2.60 -7.36 9.66
C PHE A 36 3.07 -8.34 8.60
N ILE A 37 2.33 -8.39 7.50
CA ILE A 37 2.82 -8.92 6.22
C ILE A 37 3.09 -7.72 5.31
N SER A 38 4.35 -7.49 4.97
CA SER A 38 4.75 -6.41 4.06
C SER A 38 4.09 -6.61 2.70
N ARG A 39 3.48 -5.55 2.14
CA ARG A 39 2.93 -5.57 0.78
C ARG A 39 3.73 -4.68 -0.17
N LEU A 40 4.09 -3.48 0.27
CA LEU A 40 4.78 -2.53 -0.58
C LEU A 40 5.60 -1.52 0.21
N ASP A 41 6.89 -1.44 -0.12
CA ASP A 41 7.82 -0.51 0.51
C ASP A 41 7.73 0.90 -0.13
N GLU A 42 8.02 1.90 0.69
CA GLU A 42 8.10 3.31 0.35
C GLU A 42 6.87 3.85 -0.42
N PRO A 43 5.64 3.66 0.10
CA PRO A 43 4.46 4.26 -0.50
C PRO A 43 4.52 5.78 -0.36
N LYS A 44 4.31 6.49 -1.47
CA LYS A 44 4.27 7.96 -1.51
C LYS A 44 2.85 8.49 -1.57
N LEU A 45 2.00 7.84 -2.35
CA LEU A 45 0.57 8.17 -2.46
C LEU A 45 -0.26 6.90 -2.31
N ILE A 46 -1.30 6.95 -1.48
CA ILE A 46 -2.22 5.84 -1.25
C ILE A 46 -3.65 6.34 -1.41
N SER A 47 -4.48 5.55 -2.08
CA SER A 47 -5.92 5.77 -2.17
C SER A 47 -6.63 4.43 -2.14
N SER A 48 -7.78 4.34 -1.50
CA SER A 48 -8.50 3.07 -1.31
C SER A 48 -9.97 3.21 -1.67
N ASN A 49 -10.56 2.10 -2.09
CA ASN A 49 -12.00 1.91 -2.15
C ASN A 49 -12.37 0.53 -1.56
N SER A 50 -13.61 0.08 -1.78
CA SER A 50 -14.07 -1.19 -1.21
C SER A 50 -13.33 -2.43 -1.72
N LYS A 51 -12.73 -2.37 -2.92
CA LYS A 51 -12.10 -3.52 -3.59
C LYS A 51 -10.59 -3.42 -3.73
N TYR A 52 -10.07 -2.21 -3.88
CA TYR A 52 -8.68 -2.00 -4.27
C TYR A 52 -8.01 -0.90 -3.45
N ILE A 53 -6.71 -1.03 -3.27
CA ILE A 53 -5.82 0.06 -2.85
C ILE A 53 -4.95 0.41 -4.05
N SER A 54 -4.99 1.66 -4.50
CA SER A 54 -4.03 2.22 -5.45
C SER A 54 -2.85 2.80 -4.70
N VAL A 55 -1.63 2.55 -5.19
CA VAL A 55 -0.42 3.08 -4.58
C VAL A 55 0.54 3.59 -5.65
N TYR A 56 1.14 4.76 -5.41
CA TYR A 56 2.38 5.16 -6.07
C TYR A 56 3.52 5.02 -5.05
N ALA A 57 4.51 4.18 -5.35
CA ALA A 57 5.56 3.81 -4.40
C ALA A 57 6.93 3.78 -5.06
N CYS A 58 7.99 3.91 -4.26
CA CYS A 58 9.38 3.87 -4.68
C CYS A 58 10.15 2.78 -3.90
N PRO A 59 9.81 1.49 -4.06
CA PRO A 59 10.47 0.40 -3.33
C PRO A 59 11.97 0.27 -3.68
N THR A 60 12.39 0.89 -4.78
CA THR A 60 13.80 1.09 -5.15
C THR A 60 14.01 2.57 -5.52
N SER A 61 15.13 2.91 -6.16
CA SER A 61 15.36 4.26 -6.68
C SER A 61 14.34 4.73 -7.74
N THR A 62 13.56 3.81 -8.31
CA THR A 62 12.53 4.12 -9.31
C THR A 62 11.14 3.94 -8.74
N CYS A 63 10.30 4.95 -8.92
CA CYS A 63 8.91 4.92 -8.49
C CYS A 63 7.99 4.34 -9.56
N SER A 64 6.92 3.68 -9.15
CA SER A 64 5.96 3.04 -10.04
C SER A 64 4.57 2.96 -9.41
N TYR A 65 3.57 2.65 -10.22
CA TYR A 65 2.20 2.49 -9.78
C TYR A 65 1.91 1.02 -9.48
N PHE A 66 1.14 0.79 -8.43
CA PHE A 66 0.74 -0.53 -7.95
C PHE A 66 -0.73 -0.50 -7.55
N TYR A 67 -1.37 -1.66 -7.51
CA TYR A 67 -2.61 -1.83 -6.77
C TYR A 67 -2.62 -3.12 -5.96
N ILE A 68 -3.36 -3.12 -4.86
CA ILE A 68 -3.63 -4.31 -4.03
C ILE A 68 -5.10 -4.71 -4.23
N ASP A 69 -5.34 -6.00 -4.50
CA ASP A 69 -6.70 -6.57 -4.53
C ASP A 69 -7.16 -6.98 -3.13
N LYS A 70 -7.92 -6.10 -2.47
CA LYS A 70 -8.40 -6.31 -1.10
C LYS A 70 -9.42 -7.45 -0.99
N VAL A 71 -10.06 -7.82 -2.10
CA VAL A 71 -11.10 -8.86 -2.10
C VAL A 71 -10.45 -10.23 -1.93
N ASN A 72 -9.28 -10.41 -2.53
CA ASN A 72 -8.56 -11.67 -2.52
C ASN A 72 -7.39 -11.70 -1.54
N ASP A 73 -6.83 -10.54 -1.16
CA ASP A 73 -5.76 -10.49 -0.17
C ASP A 73 -6.23 -10.92 1.23
N HIS A 74 -5.37 -11.61 1.96
CA HIS A 74 -5.65 -12.13 3.29
C HIS A 74 -4.35 -12.38 4.09
N GLN A 75 -4.51 -12.63 5.38
CA GLN A 75 -3.42 -12.89 6.35
C GLN A 75 -2.56 -14.14 6.09
N PHE A 76 -2.89 -14.94 5.09
CA PHE A 76 -2.14 -16.15 4.71
C PHE A 76 -1.57 -16.06 3.29
N ALA A 77 -1.84 -14.95 2.58
CA ALA A 77 -1.37 -14.73 1.24
C ALA A 77 0.10 -14.34 1.29
N GLU A 78 0.88 -14.84 0.33
CA GLU A 78 2.29 -14.47 0.20
C GLU A 78 2.43 -12.96 0.06
N HIS A 79 3.58 -12.42 0.48
CA HIS A 79 3.79 -10.98 0.64
C HIS A 79 3.40 -10.15 -0.61
N ASN A 80 3.57 -10.71 -1.80
CA ASN A 80 3.31 -10.08 -3.10
C ASN A 80 2.14 -10.67 -3.91
N GLU A 81 1.43 -11.69 -3.38
CA GLU A 81 0.49 -12.49 -4.18
C GLU A 81 -0.63 -11.65 -4.82
N PHE A 82 -1.15 -10.68 -4.06
CA PHE A 82 -2.22 -9.79 -4.49
C PHE A 82 -1.75 -8.34 -4.66
N VAL A 83 -0.43 -8.15 -4.82
CA VAL A 83 0.19 -6.86 -5.10
C VAL A 83 0.59 -6.82 -6.56
N PHE A 84 -0.09 -5.99 -7.34
CA PHE A 84 0.07 -5.93 -8.78
C PHE A 84 0.85 -4.69 -9.20
N GLY A 85 1.93 -4.90 -9.94
CA GLY A 85 2.82 -3.88 -10.47
C GLY A 85 4.24 -4.44 -10.62
N PRO A 86 5.25 -3.61 -10.88
CA PRO A 86 5.16 -2.16 -11.12
C PRO A 86 4.48 -1.84 -12.47
N PHE A 87 3.68 -0.78 -12.50
CA PHE A 87 3.08 -0.23 -13.71
C PHE A 87 3.59 1.17 -14.03
N THR A 88 3.68 1.48 -15.31
CA THR A 88 3.81 2.85 -15.80
C THR A 88 2.50 3.62 -15.59
N LYS A 89 2.57 4.96 -15.57
CA LYS A 89 1.39 5.83 -15.51
C LYS A 89 0.33 5.49 -16.56
N ARG A 90 0.76 5.20 -17.80
CA ARG A 90 -0.14 4.83 -18.90
C ARG A 90 -0.85 3.50 -18.66
N GLN A 91 -0.11 2.46 -18.25
CA GLN A 91 -0.70 1.17 -17.91
C GLN A 91 -1.67 1.28 -16.73
N PHE A 92 -1.28 2.02 -15.69
CA PHE A 92 -2.11 2.21 -14.52
C PHE A 92 -3.38 2.99 -14.82
N SER A 93 -3.31 4.02 -15.67
CA SER A 93 -4.50 4.75 -16.13
C SER A 93 -5.51 3.84 -16.86
N HIS A 94 -5.03 2.95 -17.74
CA HIS A 94 -5.91 1.96 -18.37
C HIS A 94 -6.54 1.00 -17.35
N LEU A 95 -5.77 0.50 -16.39
CA LEU A 95 -6.27 -0.38 -15.34
C LEU A 95 -7.28 0.33 -14.43
N LYS A 96 -7.04 1.61 -14.11
CA LYS A 96 -7.93 2.48 -13.35
C LYS A 96 -9.32 2.51 -13.96
N HIS A 97 -9.42 2.72 -15.27
CA HIS A 97 -10.70 2.70 -15.98
C HIS A 97 -11.31 1.30 -16.08
N LYS A 98 -10.50 0.26 -16.32
CA LYS A 98 -10.98 -1.12 -16.51
C LYS A 98 -11.52 -1.75 -15.22
N LEU A 99 -10.85 -1.51 -14.10
CA LEU A 99 -11.12 -2.17 -12.82
C LEU A 99 -11.83 -1.26 -11.80
N GLY A 100 -11.86 0.05 -12.05
CA GLY A 100 -12.36 1.04 -11.09
C GLY A 100 -11.37 1.24 -9.93
N LEU A 101 -10.06 1.32 -10.22
CA LEU A 101 -9.06 1.60 -9.19
C LEU A 101 -9.26 3.01 -8.61
N PRO A 102 -9.05 3.21 -7.30
CA PRO A 102 -9.21 4.52 -6.69
C PRO A 102 -8.18 5.53 -7.21
N LEU A 103 -8.58 6.80 -7.33
CA LEU A 103 -7.74 7.88 -7.83
C LEU A 103 -6.67 8.27 -6.80
N LEU A 104 -5.42 8.36 -7.22
CA LEU A 104 -4.34 8.94 -6.43
C LEU A 104 -4.45 10.48 -6.52
N LYS A 105 -4.58 11.14 -5.38
CA LYS A 105 -4.70 12.61 -5.29
C LYS A 105 -3.32 13.26 -5.43
N ASP A 106 -2.82 13.28 -6.66
CA ASP A 106 -1.79 14.20 -7.21
C ASP A 106 -1.78 14.13 -8.76
N GLU A 107 -2.81 13.53 -9.39
CA GLU A 107 -3.02 13.57 -10.84
C GLU A 107 -3.87 14.79 -11.26
N SER A 108 -3.59 15.97 -10.70
CA SER A 108 -4.17 17.26 -11.13
C SER A 108 -3.23 18.02 -12.05
#